data_AF-A0A517W211-F1
#
_entry.id   AF-A0A517W211-F1
#
_cell.length_a   1.000
_cell.length_b   1.000
_cell.length_c   1.000
_cell.angle_alpha   90.00
_cell.angle_beta   90.00
_cell.angle_gamma   90.00
#
_symmetry.space_group_name_H-M   'P 1'
#
loop_
_entity.id
_entity.type
_entity.pdbx_description
1 polymer ?
#
loop_
_entity_poly.entity_id
_entity_poly.type
_entity_poly.pdbx_seq_one_letter_code
_entity_poly.pdbx_strand_id
1 'polypeptide(L)'
;MMSTRCRLCFQIIPLALLLPFGCQQANNPVPLDIAMKLQKAGKTDQAIALLVLEDIEKNCQASSLRTLKMSEKQFISLNRWSRSNAHEESVLMLPLIKKAASLQIENMQAAQAAGLSAESKEIQKQLQRLIRFLQDKNRLLIYQQLGIIIEKKLNQAPANKETGKTDSTDAD
;
A
#
# COMPACT_ATOMS: atom_id res chain seq x y z
N MET A 1 -39.64 -28.18 52.95
CA MET A 1 -39.90 -27.17 54.00
C MET A 1 -38.56 -26.75 54.60
N MET A 2 -38.39 -25.47 54.97
CA MET A 2 -37.20 -24.87 55.64
C MET A 2 -35.89 -24.97 54.80
N SER A 3 -35.20 -23.94 54.34
CA SER A 3 -35.15 -22.48 54.61
C SER A 3 -34.63 -22.06 55.98
N THR A 4 -33.33 -21.76 56.06
CA THR A 4 -32.72 -20.52 56.61
C THR A 4 -31.19 -20.50 56.30
N ARG A 5 -30.65 -19.46 55.65
CA ARG A 5 -29.84 -18.33 56.22
C ARG A 5 -28.57 -18.79 56.98
N CYS A 6 -27.37 -18.22 56.85
CA CYS A 6 -26.88 -17.02 56.14
C CYS A 6 -25.39 -17.27 55.71
N ARG A 7 -24.48 -16.35 55.37
CA ARG A 7 -24.35 -14.86 55.48
C ARG A 7 -23.46 -14.33 54.31
N LEU A 8 -23.16 -13.03 54.29
CA LEU A 8 -22.20 -12.39 53.37
C LEU A 8 -20.75 -12.50 53.86
N CYS A 9 -19.81 -12.55 52.90
CA CYS A 9 -18.67 -11.62 52.87
C CYS A 9 -18.20 -11.40 51.42
N PHE A 10 -18.54 -10.24 50.85
CA PHE A 10 -17.90 -9.76 49.62
C PHE A 10 -16.42 -9.47 49.93
N GLN A 11 -15.49 -10.17 49.27
CA GLN A 11 -14.16 -9.62 48.99
C GLN A 11 -13.83 -9.80 47.52
N ILE A 12 -13.93 -8.69 46.80
CA ILE A 12 -13.37 -8.51 45.47
C ILE A 12 -11.86 -8.37 45.65
N ILE A 13 -11.09 -9.36 45.19
CA ILE A 13 -9.63 -9.23 45.04
C ILE A 13 -9.31 -9.46 43.55
N PRO A 14 -9.10 -8.40 42.76
CA PRO A 14 -8.68 -8.51 41.38
C PRO A 14 -7.16 -8.66 41.39
N LEU A 15 -6.65 -9.90 41.49
CA LEU A 15 -5.22 -10.12 41.35
C LEU A 15 -4.84 -10.05 39.86
N ALA A 16 -4.66 -8.83 39.38
CA ALA A 16 -4.08 -8.54 38.08
C ALA A 16 -2.71 -9.21 37.99
N LEU A 17 -2.63 -10.30 37.23
CA LEU A 17 -1.37 -10.82 36.71
C LEU A 17 -0.85 -9.82 35.67
N LEU A 18 -0.27 -8.74 36.18
CA LEU A 18 0.69 -7.88 35.50
C LEU A 18 1.94 -8.70 35.19
N LEU A 19 1.82 -9.65 34.27
CA LEU A 19 2.95 -10.07 33.47
C LEU A 19 3.39 -8.84 32.67
N PRO A 20 4.64 -8.36 32.82
CA PRO A 20 5.14 -7.37 31.90
C PRO A 20 5.19 -8.04 30.52
N PHE A 21 4.31 -7.62 29.61
CA PHE A 21 4.36 -7.96 28.19
C PHE A 21 5.55 -7.24 27.52
N GLY A 22 6.74 -7.53 28.03
CA GLY A 22 8.04 -7.05 27.57
C GLY A 22 8.79 -8.15 26.82
N CYS A 23 8.13 -8.79 25.86
CA CYS A 23 8.78 -9.71 24.93
C CYS A 23 8.29 -9.45 23.50
N GLN A 24 9.07 -8.62 22.80
CA GLN A 24 9.16 -8.54 21.34
C GLN A 24 7.83 -8.41 20.59
N GLN A 25 7.49 -7.15 20.30
CA GLN A 25 6.76 -6.82 19.08
C GLN A 25 7.59 -7.36 17.91
N ALA A 26 7.28 -8.58 17.45
CA ALA A 26 7.91 -9.16 16.28
C ALA A 26 7.66 -8.19 15.12
N ASN A 27 8.73 -7.62 14.57
CA ASN A 27 8.66 -6.77 13.39
C ASN A 27 8.24 -7.64 12.20
N ASN A 28 6.93 -7.90 12.11
CA ASN A 28 6.33 -8.61 11.00
C ASN A 28 6.71 -7.85 9.73
N PRO A 29 7.35 -8.53 8.74
CA PRO A 29 7.78 -7.86 7.53
C PRO A 29 6.55 -7.24 6.86
N VAL A 30 6.65 -5.97 6.48
CA VAL A 30 5.54 -5.28 5.83
C VAL A 30 5.19 -5.97 4.50
N PRO A 31 3.94 -5.88 4.00
CA PRO A 31 3.51 -6.50 2.74
C PRO A 31 4.50 -6.38 1.58
N LEU A 32 5.21 -5.25 1.40
CA LEU A 32 6.24 -5.10 0.38
C LEU A 32 7.49 -5.96 0.61
N ASP A 33 7.94 -6.12 1.85
CA ASP A 33 9.07 -6.98 2.18
C ASP A 33 8.71 -8.47 2.01
N ILE A 34 7.43 -8.83 2.20
CA ILE A 34 6.89 -10.16 1.88
C ILE A 34 6.80 -10.35 0.36
N ALA A 35 6.26 -9.38 -0.37
CA ALA A 35 6.16 -9.39 -1.82
C ALA A 35 7.53 -9.54 -2.48
N MET A 36 8.58 -8.89 -1.95
CA MET A 36 9.95 -9.06 -2.42
C MET A 36 10.52 -10.47 -2.18
N LYS A 37 10.18 -11.12 -1.06
CA LYS A 37 10.55 -12.52 -0.82
C LYS A 37 9.82 -13.46 -1.78
N LEU A 38 8.53 -13.23 -2.03
CA LEU A 38 7.74 -13.98 -2.99
C LEU A 38 8.28 -13.82 -4.42
N GLN A 39 8.63 -12.59 -4.83
CA GLN A 39 9.25 -12.30 -6.12
C GLN A 39 10.60 -13.02 -6.30
N LYS A 40 11.48 -12.99 -5.27
CA LYS A 40 12.74 -13.75 -5.29
C LYS A 40 12.53 -15.26 -5.35
N ALA A 41 11.40 -15.77 -4.85
CA ALA A 41 11.00 -17.17 -4.95
C ALA A 41 10.20 -17.49 -6.24
N GLY A 42 10.12 -16.57 -7.21
CA GLY A 42 9.40 -16.75 -8.47
C GLY A 42 7.86 -16.67 -8.35
N LYS A 43 7.33 -16.35 -7.17
CA LYS A 43 5.88 -16.25 -6.88
C LYS A 43 5.32 -14.86 -7.18
N THR A 44 5.63 -14.35 -8.38
CA THR A 44 5.31 -12.99 -8.85
C THR A 44 3.83 -12.64 -8.68
N ASP A 45 2.91 -13.52 -9.08
CA ASP A 45 1.48 -13.23 -9.01
C ASP A 45 0.97 -13.12 -7.57
N GLN A 46 1.52 -13.92 -6.65
CA GLN A 46 1.20 -13.84 -5.22
C GLN A 46 1.75 -12.55 -4.59
N ALA A 47 2.95 -12.12 -5.02
CA ALA A 47 3.54 -10.85 -4.61
C ALA A 47 2.71 -9.65 -5.09
N ILE A 48 2.20 -9.69 -6.32
CA ILE A 48 1.31 -8.66 -6.88
C ILE A 48 -0.04 -8.67 -6.17
N ALA A 49 -0.69 -9.82 -6.03
CA ALA A 49 -2.00 -9.94 -5.38
C ALA A 49 -1.99 -9.41 -3.95
N LEU A 50 -0.90 -9.68 -3.20
CA LEU A 50 -0.68 -9.10 -1.87
C LEU A 50 -0.63 -7.56 -1.91
N LEU A 51 0.12 -6.97 -2.84
CA LEU A 51 0.29 -5.51 -2.93
C LEU A 51 -0.94 -4.77 -3.47
N VAL A 52 -1.79 -5.41 -4.27
CA VAL A 52 -3.00 -4.77 -4.84
C VAL A 52 -4.03 -4.41 -3.77
N LEU A 53 -4.11 -5.19 -2.69
CA LEU A 53 -5.06 -4.99 -1.59
C LEU A 53 -4.59 -3.96 -0.56
N GLU A 54 -3.40 -3.40 -0.74
CA GLU A 54 -2.65 -2.68 0.29
C GLU A 54 -2.36 -1.22 -0.09
N ASP A 55 -2.15 -0.36 0.92
CA ASP A 55 -1.64 0.99 0.71
C ASP A 55 -0.15 0.92 0.35
N ILE A 56 0.15 0.79 -0.95
CA ILE A 56 1.50 0.59 -1.47
C ILE A 56 2.45 1.71 -0.99
N GLU A 57 1.95 2.93 -0.82
CA GLU A 57 2.77 4.06 -0.37
C GLU A 57 3.25 3.90 1.08
N LYS A 58 2.34 3.57 2.00
CA LYS A 58 2.71 3.24 3.39
C LYS A 58 3.66 2.05 3.47
N ASN A 59 3.45 1.05 2.62
CA ASN A 59 4.35 -0.10 2.51
C ASN A 59 5.75 0.31 2.06
N CYS A 60 5.87 1.20 1.07
CA CYS A 60 7.15 1.75 0.65
C CYS A 60 7.83 2.60 1.75
N GLN A 61 7.07 3.35 2.55
CA GLN A 61 7.62 4.09 3.71
C GLN A 61 8.17 3.15 4.79
N ALA A 62 7.41 2.11 5.16
CA ALA A 62 7.71 1.23 6.27
C ALA A 62 8.67 0.07 5.92
N SER A 63 8.90 -0.18 4.63
CA SER A 63 9.75 -1.26 4.12
C SER A 63 11.21 -1.18 4.60
N SER A 64 11.85 -2.34 4.74
CA SER A 64 13.27 -2.47 5.06
C SER A 64 14.21 -2.23 3.85
N LEU A 65 13.67 -2.14 2.63
CA LEU A 65 14.44 -1.99 1.40
C LEU A 65 15.27 -0.69 1.40
N ARG A 66 16.54 -0.78 1.02
CA ARG A 66 17.50 0.33 1.12
C ARG A 66 17.34 1.35 0.01
N THR A 67 17.04 0.88 -1.19
CA THR A 67 16.87 1.71 -2.38
C THR A 67 15.72 2.72 -2.26
N LEU A 68 14.61 2.32 -1.61
CA LEU A 68 13.50 3.24 -1.28
C LEU A 68 13.91 4.41 -0.39
N LYS A 69 15.04 4.31 0.33
CA LYS A 69 15.56 5.34 1.25
C LYS A 69 16.77 6.07 0.68
N MET A 70 17.04 5.90 -0.61
CA MET A 70 18.28 6.34 -1.28
C MET A 70 18.00 7.39 -2.37
N SER A 71 18.78 8.46 -2.33
CA SER A 71 18.86 9.47 -3.40
C SER A 71 19.87 9.08 -4.47
N GLU A 72 19.72 9.65 -5.67
CA GLU A 72 20.64 9.39 -6.79
C GLU A 72 22.11 9.70 -6.43
N LYS A 73 22.36 10.78 -5.68
CA LYS A 73 23.70 11.14 -5.18
C LYS A 73 24.28 10.06 -4.27
N GLN A 74 23.47 9.49 -3.37
CA GLN A 74 23.91 8.37 -2.52
C GLN A 74 24.20 7.12 -3.35
N PHE A 75 23.34 6.77 -4.31
CA PHE A 75 23.54 5.62 -5.21
C PHE A 75 24.82 5.73 -6.03
N ILE A 76 25.10 6.90 -6.63
CA ILE A 76 26.33 7.14 -7.40
C ILE A 76 27.58 6.97 -6.52
N SER A 77 27.53 7.42 -5.26
CA SER A 77 28.64 7.33 -4.29
C SER A 77 28.95 5.91 -3.78
N LEU A 78 28.07 4.93 -4.03
CA LEU A 78 28.29 3.54 -3.64
C LEU A 78 29.42 2.88 -4.47
N ASN A 79 30.15 1.98 -3.82
CA ASN A 79 31.08 1.09 -4.51
C ASN A 79 30.35 0.14 -5.51
N ARG A 80 31.10 -0.45 -6.44
CA ARG A 80 30.55 -1.29 -7.53
C ARG A 80 29.62 -2.40 -7.05
N TRP A 81 30.00 -3.10 -5.97
CA TRP A 81 29.23 -4.22 -5.42
C TRP A 81 27.91 -3.73 -4.80
N SER A 82 27.97 -2.67 -3.98
CA SER A 82 26.78 -2.06 -3.37
C SER A 82 25.81 -1.50 -4.41
N ARG A 83 26.29 -0.92 -5.53
CA ARG A 83 25.44 -0.52 -6.66
C ARG A 83 24.78 -1.72 -7.34
N SER A 84 25.47 -2.83 -7.50
CA SER A 84 24.91 -4.06 -8.08
C SER A 84 23.76 -4.60 -7.23
N ASN A 85 23.93 -4.66 -5.91
CA ASN A 85 22.88 -5.13 -4.99
C ASN A 85 21.67 -4.18 -4.97
N ALA A 86 21.90 -2.87 -4.98
CA ALA A 86 20.85 -1.86 -5.09
C ALA A 86 20.12 -1.95 -6.45
N HIS A 87 20.82 -2.28 -7.53
CA HIS A 87 20.20 -2.52 -8.83
C HIS A 87 19.32 -3.79 -8.81
N GLU A 88 19.80 -4.91 -8.25
CA GLU A 88 19.00 -6.14 -8.10
C GLU A 88 17.72 -5.90 -7.27
N GLU A 89 17.84 -5.20 -6.13
CA GLU A 89 16.69 -4.81 -5.31
C GLU A 89 15.67 -3.99 -6.11
N SER A 90 16.14 -3.04 -6.92
CA SER A 90 15.30 -2.21 -7.79
C SER A 90 14.63 -3.01 -8.91
N VAL A 91 15.38 -3.87 -9.61
CA VAL A 91 14.89 -4.67 -10.75
C VAL A 91 13.77 -5.62 -10.34
N LEU A 92 13.81 -6.14 -9.11
CA LEU A 92 12.76 -7.00 -8.57
C LEU A 92 11.54 -6.21 -8.07
N MET A 93 11.75 -5.04 -7.47
CA MET A 93 10.68 -4.24 -6.85
C MET A 93 9.87 -3.42 -7.88
N LEU A 94 10.52 -2.83 -8.89
CA LEU A 94 9.87 -1.93 -9.84
C LEU A 94 8.72 -2.61 -10.62
N PRO A 95 8.84 -3.86 -11.13
CA PRO A 95 7.74 -4.55 -11.79
C PRO A 95 6.55 -4.82 -10.86
N LEU A 96 6.82 -5.18 -9.59
CA LEU A 96 5.78 -5.41 -8.58
C LEU A 96 4.94 -4.15 -8.35
N ILE A 97 5.59 -3.05 -7.98
CA ILE A 97 4.89 -1.78 -7.72
C ILE A 97 4.15 -1.31 -8.99
N LYS A 98 4.78 -1.40 -10.17
CA LYS A 98 4.16 -1.03 -11.44
C LYS A 98 2.87 -1.82 -11.73
N LYS A 99 2.90 -3.14 -11.54
CA LYS A 99 1.75 -4.02 -11.84
C LYS A 99 0.67 -3.95 -10.76
N ALA A 100 1.05 -3.83 -9.49
CA ALA A 100 0.10 -3.62 -8.40
C ALA A 100 -0.63 -2.27 -8.51
N ALA A 101 0.09 -1.17 -8.71
CA ALA A 101 -0.52 0.14 -8.94
C ALA A 101 -1.37 0.17 -10.23
N SER A 102 -0.97 -0.56 -11.29
CA SER A 102 -1.78 -0.72 -12.50
C SER A 102 -3.14 -1.38 -12.22
N LEU A 103 -3.14 -2.45 -11.41
CA LEU A 103 -4.36 -3.16 -11.01
C LEU A 103 -5.21 -2.32 -10.03
N GLN A 104 -4.60 -1.53 -9.16
CA GLN A 104 -5.34 -0.56 -8.33
C GLN A 104 -6.02 0.52 -9.18
N ILE A 105 -5.41 1.00 -10.27
CA ILE A 105 -6.08 1.91 -11.23
C ILE A 105 -7.26 1.21 -11.92
N GLU A 106 -7.14 -0.07 -12.28
CA GLU A 106 -8.22 -0.86 -12.88
C GLU A 106 -9.37 -1.08 -11.88
N ASN A 107 -9.06 -1.39 -10.61
CA ASN A 107 -10.06 -1.49 -9.53
C ASN A 107 -10.76 -0.15 -9.24
N MET A 108 -10.01 0.96 -9.24
CA MET A 108 -10.56 2.32 -9.07
C MET A 108 -11.59 2.67 -10.15
N GLN A 109 -11.32 2.28 -11.40
CA GLN A 109 -12.24 2.45 -12.54
C GLN A 109 -13.47 1.54 -12.41
N ALA A 110 -13.29 0.27 -12.03
CA ALA A 110 -14.40 -0.65 -11.80
C ALA A 110 -15.32 -0.17 -10.68
N ALA A 111 -14.76 0.29 -9.56
CA ALA A 111 -15.51 0.90 -8.46
C ALA A 111 -16.27 2.17 -8.91
N GLN A 112 -15.64 3.03 -9.74
CA GLN A 112 -16.31 4.21 -10.32
C GLN A 112 -17.49 3.80 -11.22
N ALA A 113 -17.31 2.83 -12.10
CA ALA A 113 -18.36 2.31 -12.99
C ALA A 113 -19.51 1.64 -12.22
N ALA A 114 -19.22 1.01 -11.08
CA ALA A 114 -20.20 0.43 -10.16
C ALA A 114 -20.88 1.46 -9.22
N GLY A 115 -20.54 2.75 -9.33
CA GLY A 115 -21.08 3.81 -8.45
C GLY A 115 -20.50 3.84 -7.03
N LEU A 116 -19.48 3.03 -6.73
CA LEU A 116 -18.79 2.92 -5.44
C LEU A 116 -17.82 4.09 -5.23
N SER A 117 -18.36 5.30 -5.17
CA SER A 117 -17.59 6.55 -5.18
C SER A 117 -16.64 6.72 -3.99
N ALA A 118 -16.94 6.15 -2.83
CA ALA A 118 -16.07 6.20 -1.66
C ALA A 118 -14.80 5.34 -1.83
N GLU A 119 -14.95 4.13 -2.34
CA GLU A 119 -13.85 3.21 -2.62
C GLU A 119 -12.94 3.77 -3.72
N SER A 120 -13.52 4.17 -4.86
CA SER A 120 -12.78 4.78 -5.96
C SER A 120 -11.96 6.00 -5.51
N LYS A 121 -12.54 6.89 -4.69
CA LYS A 121 -11.84 8.06 -4.14
C LYS A 121 -10.68 7.70 -3.20
N GLU A 122 -10.83 6.70 -2.33
CA GLU A 122 -9.72 6.30 -1.44
C GLU A 122 -8.59 5.61 -2.22
N ILE A 123 -8.90 4.77 -3.21
CA ILE A 123 -7.88 4.18 -4.11
C ILE A 123 -7.16 5.29 -4.90
N GLN A 124 -7.90 6.25 -5.48
CA GLN A 124 -7.31 7.40 -6.17
C GLN A 124 -6.35 8.20 -5.27
N LYS A 125 -6.77 8.45 -4.02
CA LYS A 125 -5.99 9.17 -3.01
C LYS A 125 -4.75 8.37 -2.54
N GLN A 126 -4.81 7.03 -2.53
CA GLN A 126 -3.64 6.16 -2.29
C GLN A 126 -2.64 6.26 -3.45
N LEU A 127 -3.11 6.11 -4.69
CA LEU A 127 -2.29 6.22 -5.89
C LEU A 127 -1.63 7.61 -6.00
N GLN A 128 -2.35 8.68 -5.68
CA GLN A 128 -1.80 10.05 -5.63
C GLN A 128 -0.76 10.25 -4.51
N ARG A 129 -0.82 9.50 -3.39
CA ARG A 129 0.28 9.49 -2.41
C ARG A 129 1.49 8.75 -2.99
N LEU A 130 1.27 7.56 -3.56
CA LEU A 130 2.33 6.74 -4.16
C LEU A 130 3.10 7.49 -5.25
N ILE A 131 2.41 8.17 -6.17
CA ILE A 131 3.01 9.00 -7.22
C ILE A 131 3.94 10.06 -6.61
N ARG A 132 3.46 10.83 -5.64
CA ARG A 132 4.25 11.87 -4.95
C ARG A 132 5.46 11.29 -4.21
N PHE A 133 5.29 10.16 -3.51
CA PHE A 133 6.37 9.46 -2.83
C PHE A 133 7.48 8.99 -3.80
N LEU A 134 7.08 8.49 -4.98
CA LEU A 134 8.00 7.98 -6.00
C LEU A 134 8.71 9.12 -6.76
N GLN A 135 8.01 10.24 -7.01
CA GLN A 135 8.53 11.43 -7.69
C GLN A 135 9.34 12.38 -6.78
N ASP A 136 9.50 12.08 -5.49
CA ASP A 136 10.33 12.88 -4.60
C ASP A 136 11.78 12.95 -5.11
N LYS A 137 12.33 14.16 -5.18
CA LYS A 137 13.66 14.45 -5.73
C LYS A 137 14.81 13.78 -4.96
N ASN A 138 14.57 13.31 -3.74
CA ASN A 138 15.50 12.56 -2.90
C ASN A 138 15.41 11.04 -3.12
N ARG A 139 14.65 10.56 -4.11
CA ARG A 139 14.63 9.15 -4.57
C ARG A 139 15.54 8.94 -5.77
N LEU A 140 15.90 7.68 -6.03
CA LEU A 140 16.54 7.27 -7.29
C LEU A 140 15.69 7.68 -8.51
N LEU A 141 16.34 8.09 -9.60
CA LEU A 141 15.67 8.53 -10.82
C LEU A 141 14.70 7.48 -11.39
N ILE A 142 15.02 6.19 -11.20
CA ILE A 142 14.18 5.08 -11.66
C ILE A 142 12.83 4.98 -10.92
N TYR A 143 12.76 5.46 -9.66
CA TYR A 143 11.48 5.58 -8.95
C TYR A 143 10.68 6.79 -9.42
N GLN A 144 11.35 7.90 -9.70
CA GLN A 144 10.70 9.09 -10.26
C GLN A 144 10.06 8.77 -11.62
N GLN A 145 10.77 8.03 -12.47
CA GLN A 145 10.25 7.48 -13.72
C GLN A 145 9.06 6.53 -13.52
N LEU A 146 9.11 5.64 -12.53
CA LEU A 146 7.96 4.78 -12.20
C LEU A 146 6.75 5.61 -11.76
N GLY A 147 6.94 6.65 -10.94
CA GLY A 147 5.88 7.58 -10.54
C GLY A 147 5.21 8.24 -11.75
N ILE A 148 6.00 8.75 -12.70
CA ILE A 148 5.50 9.32 -13.97
C ILE A 148 4.71 8.28 -14.80
N ILE A 149 5.17 7.02 -14.84
CA ILE A 149 4.46 5.94 -15.56
C ILE A 149 3.11 5.63 -14.92
N ILE A 150 3.04 5.57 -13.58
CA ILE A 150 1.80 5.34 -12.83
C ILE A 150 0.84 6.52 -13.00
N GLU A 151 1.34 7.75 -12.87
CA GLU A 151 0.58 8.98 -13.11
C GLU A 151 -0.02 9.04 -14.51
N LYS A 152 0.78 8.72 -15.55
CA LYS A 152 0.30 8.65 -16.92
C LYS A 152 -0.82 7.63 -17.08
N LYS A 153 -0.72 6.44 -16.47
CA LYS A 153 -1.81 5.45 -16.52
C LYS A 153 -3.04 5.90 -15.73
N LEU A 154 -2.86 6.56 -14.59
CA LEU A 154 -3.95 7.12 -13.78
C LEU A 154 -4.73 8.20 -14.55
N ASN A 155 -4.02 9.11 -15.23
CA ASN A 155 -4.63 10.18 -16.04
C ASN A 155 -5.20 9.68 -17.38
N GLN A 156 -4.85 8.46 -17.81
CA GLN A 156 -5.48 7.75 -18.93
C GLN A 156 -6.72 6.95 -18.51
N ALA A 157 -7.07 6.90 -17.21
CA ALA A 157 -8.38 6.43 -16.78
C ALA A 157 -9.48 7.30 -17.40
N PRO A 158 -10.62 6.73 -17.82
CA PRO A 158 -11.70 7.50 -18.42
C PRO A 158 -12.25 8.52 -17.41
N ALA A 159 -11.85 9.79 -17.58
CA ALA A 159 -12.61 10.90 -17.02
C ALA A 159 -14.02 10.82 -17.60
N ASN A 160 -15.05 10.83 -16.74
CA ASN A 160 -16.44 10.79 -17.17
C ASN A 160 -16.66 11.89 -18.23
N LYS A 161 -16.99 11.48 -19.46
CA LYS A 161 -17.65 12.39 -20.38
C LYS A 161 -19.05 12.62 -19.84
N GLU A 162 -19.23 13.72 -19.13
CA GLU A 162 -20.54 14.30 -18.88
C GLU A 162 -21.12 14.78 -20.22
N THR A 163 -21.70 13.86 -21.00
CA THR A 163 -22.68 14.24 -22.04
C THR A 163 -24.03 14.50 -21.39
N GLY A 164 -24.03 15.43 -20.43
CA GLY A 164 -25.23 16.09 -19.93
C GLY A 164 -25.64 17.17 -20.92
N LYS A 165 -26.39 16.78 -21.96
CA LYS A 165 -27.22 17.74 -22.69
C LYS A 165 -28.58 17.12 -22.99
N THR A 166 -29.45 17.23 -21.99
CA THR A 166 -30.89 17.28 -22.19
C THR A 166 -31.21 18.44 -23.13
N ASP A 167 -31.53 18.14 -24.38
CA ASP A 167 -32.40 19.01 -25.17
C ASP A 167 -33.80 18.37 -25.11
N SER A 168 -34.53 18.74 -24.06
CA SER A 168 -35.98 18.59 -23.99
C SER A 168 -36.61 19.70 -24.82
N THR A 169 -37.17 19.35 -25.97
CA THR A 169 -38.09 20.22 -26.72
C THR A 169 -39.32 19.42 -27.08
N ASP A 170 -40.36 19.55 -26.26
CA ASP A 170 -41.74 19.32 -26.70
C ASP A 170 -42.12 20.44 -27.69
N ALA A 171 -42.64 20.08 -28.86
CA ALA A 171 -43.48 20.94 -29.71
C ALA A 171 -44.12 20.12 -30.85
N ASP A 172 -45.45 20.03 -30.80
CA ASP A 172 -46.45 19.72 -31.86
C ASP A 172 -46.20 18.56 -32.86
#